data_AF-A0A972HYD1-F1
#
_entry.id   AF-A0A972HYD1-F1
#
_cell.length_a   1.000
_cell.length_b   1.000
_cell.length_c   1.000
_cell.angle_alpha   90.00
_cell.angle_beta   90.00
_cell.angle_gamma   90.00
#
_symmetry.space_group_name_H-M   'P 1'
#
loop_
_entity.id
_entity.type
_entity.pdbx_description
1 polymer ?
#
loop_
_entity_poly.entity_id
_entity_poly.type
_entity_poly.pdbx_seq_one_letter_code
_entity_poly.pdbx_strand_id
1 'polypeptide(L)' 'REAQLQKIPYMLVVGEREAAEGTVAVRARKEGDLGPRKLEEVAERILEEIKERK' A
#
# COMPACT_ATOMS: atom_id res chain seq x y z
N ARG A 1 18.12 -5.96 3.66
CA ARG A 1 17.63 -5.28 4.90
C ARG A 1 17.71 -3.77 4.67
N GLU A 2 17.05 -3.25 3.63
CA GLU A 2 17.30 -1.89 3.09
C GLU A 2 16.05 -1.00 3.07
N ALA A 3 14.84 -1.57 3.19
CA ALA A 3 13.59 -0.85 3.11
C ALA A 3 13.30 0.12 4.29
N GLN A 4 14.05 0.03 5.40
CA GLN A 4 13.87 0.95 6.54
C GLN A 4 14.54 2.33 6.33
N LEU A 5 15.48 2.46 5.40
CA LEU A 5 16.24 3.71 5.19
C LEU A 5 15.50 4.76 4.33
N GLN A 6 14.51 4.36 3.54
CA GLN A 6 13.91 5.25 2.52
C GLN A 6 12.67 6.05 2.96
N LYS A 7 12.30 6.07 4.25
CA LYS A 7 11.08 6.77 4.74
C LYS A 7 9.83 6.48 3.88
N ILE A 8 9.74 5.32 3.23
CA ILE A 8 8.60 5.02 2.36
C ILE A 8 7.36 4.87 3.27
N PRO A 9 6.34 5.73 3.11
CA PRO A 9 5.17 5.73 3.99
C PRO A 9 4.33 4.45 3.83
N TYR A 10 4.32 3.86 2.62
CA TYR A 10 3.54 2.68 2.27
C TYR A 10 4.34 1.70 1.41
N MET A 11 4.34 0.43 1.80
CA MET A 11 4.87 -0.66 0.99
C MET A 11 3.69 -1.46 0.43
N LEU A 12 3.64 -1.56 -0.90
CA LEU A 12 2.63 -2.33 -1.62
C LEU A 12 3.26 -3.66 -2.02
N VAL A 13 2.65 -4.76 -1.61
CA VAL A 13 3.07 -6.12 -1.99
C VAL A 13 2.00 -6.71 -2.90
N VAL A 14 2.40 -7.00 -4.14
CA VAL A 14 1.54 -7.65 -5.14
C VAL A 14 2.17 -9.01 -5.45
N GLY A 15 1.57 -10.08 -4.94
CA GLY A 15 1.87 -11.44 -5.36
C GLY A 15 1.10 -11.84 -6.63
N GLU A 16 1.40 -13.03 -7.16
CA GLU A 16 0.72 -13.62 -8.32
C GLU A 16 -0.78 -13.83 -8.06
N ARG A 17 -1.13 -14.20 -6.83
CA ARG A 17 -2.52 -14.37 -6.39
C ARG A 17 -3.24 -13.02 -6.28
N GLU A 18 -2.58 -12.03 -5.69
CA GLU A 18 -3.10 -10.67 -5.59
C GLU A 18 -3.33 -10.04 -6.96
N ALA A 19 -2.42 -10.26 -7.93
CA ALA A 19 -2.57 -9.81 -9.30
C ALA A 19 -3.77 -10.47 -10.01
N ALA A 20 -4.05 -11.75 -9.72
CA ALA A 20 -5.21 -12.47 -10.26
C ALA A 20 -6.54 -12.04 -9.63
N GLU A 21 -6.56 -11.73 -8.33
CA GLU A 21 -7.76 -11.25 -7.61
C GLU A 21 -7.95 -9.72 -7.69
N GLY A 22 -7.00 -8.98 -8.27
CA GLY A 22 -7.03 -7.51 -8.32
C GLY A 22 -6.88 -6.86 -6.95
N THR A 23 -6.19 -7.53 -6.03
CA THR A 23 -5.92 -7.05 -4.68
C THR A 23 -4.45 -6.66 -4.51
N VAL A 24 -4.12 -5.97 -3.44
CA VAL A 24 -2.77 -5.57 -3.07
C VAL A 24 -2.67 -5.52 -1.55
N ALA A 25 -1.61 -6.09 -0.99
CA ALA A 25 -1.33 -5.99 0.43
C ALA A 25 -0.63 -4.65 0.72
N VAL A 26 -1.27 -3.81 1.53
CA VAL A 26 -0.71 -2.51 1.92
C VAL A 26 -0.09 -2.62 3.30
N ARG A 27 1.17 -2.22 3.41
CA ARG A 27 1.88 -2.17 4.68
C ARG A 27 2.32 -0.74 4.97
N ALA A 28 1.68 -0.12 5.95
CA ALA A 28 1.96 1.25 6.36
C ALA A 28 2.97 1.27 7.49
N ARG A 29 3.92 2.21 7.45
CA ARG A 29 4.90 2.34 8.55
C ARG A 29 4.27 2.78 9.87
N LYS A 30 3.22 3.62 9.83
CA LYS A 30 2.53 4.17 11.01
C LYS A 30 1.45 3.23 11.57
N GLU A 31 0.68 2.61 10.69
CA GLU A 31 -0.56 1.90 11.05
C GLU A 31 -0.35 0.38 11.14
N GLY A 32 0.78 -0.13 10.66
CA GLY A 32 1.09 -1.56 10.64
C GLY A 32 0.67 -2.24 9.34
N ASP A 33 0.34 -3.53 9.42
CA ASP A 33 -0.14 -4.30 8.28
C ASP A 33 -1.63 -4.04 8.08
N LEU A 34 -2.00 -3.44 6.94
CA LEU A 34 -3.39 -3.14 6.60
C LEU A 34 -4.08 -4.31 5.88
N GLY A 35 -3.34 -5.40 5.64
CA GLY A 35 -3.81 -6.58 4.92
C GLY A 35 -4.03 -6.36 3.43
N PRO A 36 -4.60 -7.38 2.75
CA PRO A 36 -4.98 -7.29 1.34
C PRO A 36 -6.22 -6.40 1.17
N ARG A 37 -6.14 -5.41 0.29
CA ARG A 37 -7.26 -4.57 -0.15
C ARG A 37 -7.35 -4.57 -1.67
N LYS A 38 -8.48 -4.16 -2.24
CA LYS A 38 -8.58 -4.02 -3.69
C LYS A 38 -7.60 -2.96 -4.19
N LEU A 39 -7.00 -3.23 -5.35
CA LEU A 39 -6.08 -2.30 -6.01
C LEU A 39 -6.74 -0.93 -6.22
N GLU A 40 -8.01 -0.93 -6.63
CA GLU A 40 -8.81 0.28 -6.86
C GLU A 40 -8.95 1.12 -5.59
N GLU A 41 -9.38 0.50 -4.48
CA GLU A 41 -9.51 1.19 -3.18
C GLU A 41 -8.18 1.76 -2.67
N VAL A 42 -7.09 1.04 -2.92
CA VAL A 42 -5.74 1.48 -2.51
C VAL A 42 -5.26 2.63 -3.40
N ALA A 43 -5.52 2.58 -4.70
CA ALA A 43 -5.20 3.66 -5.62
C ALA A 43 -5.98 4.93 -5.27
N GLU A 44 -7.29 4.82 -5.00
CA GLU A 44 -8.11 5.95 -4.58
C GLU A 44 -7.64 6.54 -3.25
N ARG A 45 -7.37 5.70 -2.25
CA ARG A 45 -6.87 6.16 -0.94
C ARG A 45 -5.50 6.83 -1.06
N ILE A 46 -4.58 6.29 -1.86
CA ILE A 46 -3.28 6.92 -2.11
C ILE A 46 -3.45 8.27 -2.82
N LEU A 47 -4.32 8.34 -3.83
CA LEU A 47 -4.62 9.59 -4.54
C LEU A 47 -5.24 10.64 -3.60
N GLU A 48 -6.14 10.22 -2.72
CA GLU A 48 -6.74 11.08 -1.70
C GLU A 48 -5.71 11.57 -0.68
N GLU A 49 -4.82 10.70 -0.19
CA GLU A 49 -3.74 11.09 0.73
C GLU A 49 -2.71 12.02 0.07
N ILE A 50 -2.36 11.78 -1.21
CA ILE A 50 -1.51 12.70 -1.99
C ILE A 50 -2.19 14.07 -2.13
N LYS A 51 -3.51 14.08 -2.34
CA LYS A 51 -4.32 15.30 -2.49
C LYS A 51 -4.47 16.05 -1.16
N GLU A 52 -4.61 15.33 -0.04
CA GLU A 52 -4.69 15.88 1.31
C GLU A 52 -3.34 16.31 1.89
N ARG A 53 -2.21 15.95 1.25
CA ARG A 53 -0.88 16.54 1.44
C ARG A 53 -0.45 16.61 2.93
N LYS A 54 -0.64 15.53 3.69
CA LYS A 54 -0.24 15.39 5.09
C LYS A 54 0.83 14.31 5.32
#